data_AF-A0A2I1R0N1-F1
#
_entry.id   AF-A0A2I1R0N1-F1
#
_cell.length_a   1.000
_cell.length_b   1.000
_cell.length_c   1.000
_cell.angle_alpha   90.00
_cell.angle_beta   90.00
_cell.angle_gamma   90.00
#
_symmetry.space_group_name_H-M   'P 1'
#
loop_
_entity.id
_entity.type
_entity.pdbx_description
1 polymer ?
#
loop_
_entity_poly.entity_id
_entity_poly.type
_entity_poly.pdbx_seq_one_letter_code
_entity_poly.pdbx_strand_id
1 'polypeptide(L)' 'MAHDEPRPLSNRNAFLTERGRLALAQCVVDQGWPLRRAAERFNCSTATAKKWADRYRQTGEA' A
#
# COMPACT_ATOMS: atom_id res chain seq x y z
N MET A 1 0.11 28.77 15.88
CA MET A 1 1.00 27.90 15.08
C MET A 1 0.41 26.50 15.17
N ALA A 2 -0.34 26.10 14.14
CA ALA A 2 -1.24 24.95 14.21
C ALA A 2 -0.44 23.64 14.13
N HIS A 3 -0.82 22.71 15.01
CA HIS A 3 -0.25 21.38 15.14
C HIS A 3 -0.41 20.60 13.82
N ASP A 4 0.72 20.20 13.25
CA ASP A 4 0.82 19.11 12.28
C ASP A 4 0.66 17.79 13.05
N GLU A 5 -0.58 17.33 13.16
CA GLU A 5 -0.90 16.05 13.79
C GLU A 5 -1.38 15.10 12.69
N PRO A 6 -0.63 14.02 12.36
CA PRO A 6 -1.08 13.06 11.37
C PRO A 6 -2.26 12.28 11.93
N ARG A 7 -3.48 12.70 11.59
CA ARG A 7 -4.70 11.94 11.88
C ARG A 7 -4.52 10.52 11.35
N PRO A 8 -4.62 9.46 12.17
CA PRO A 8 -4.64 8.10 11.66
C PRO A 8 -5.91 7.95 10.83
N LEU A 9 -5.76 7.90 9.51
CA LEU A 9 -6.84 7.59 8.58
C LEU A 9 -7.38 6.20 8.91
N SER A 10 -8.45 6.17 9.71
CA SER A 10 -9.26 5.00 10.00
C SER A 10 -9.60 4.28 8.70
N ASN A 11 -9.26 3.00 8.69
CA ASN A 11 -9.27 2.11 7.55
C ASN A 11 -10.67 1.97 6.93
N ARG A 12 -11.02 2.87 6.01
CA ARG A 12 -12.14 2.70 5.06
C ARG A 12 -11.79 1.78 3.89
N ASN A 13 -10.75 0.98 4.06
CA ASN A 13 -10.26 0.03 3.08
C ASN A 13 -10.91 -1.35 3.35
N ALA A 14 -12.23 -1.45 3.49
CA ALA A 14 -12.89 -2.76 3.59
C ALA A 14 -13.07 -3.44 2.21
N PHE A 15 -12.92 -2.69 1.11
CA PHE A 15 -13.33 -3.14 -0.24
C PHE A 15 -12.23 -3.66 -1.17
N LEU A 16 -10.95 -3.64 -0.77
CA LEU A 16 -9.98 -4.53 -1.41
C LEU A 16 -9.80 -5.69 -0.45
N THR A 17 -10.16 -6.88 -0.90
CA THR A 17 -9.77 -8.15 -0.29
C THR A 17 -8.33 -8.05 0.22
N GLU A 18 -8.07 -8.43 1.47
CA GLU A 18 -6.72 -8.40 2.06
C GLU A 18 -5.67 -9.03 1.15
N ARG A 19 -6.07 -10.08 0.43
CA ARG A 19 -5.28 -10.78 -0.59
C ARG A 19 -4.86 -9.87 -1.76
N GLY A 20 -5.72 -8.99 -2.25
CA GLY A 20 -5.39 -8.09 -3.37
C GLY A 20 -4.33 -7.04 -2.99
N ARG A 21 -4.29 -6.64 -1.72
CA ARG A 21 -3.29 -5.70 -1.20
C ARG A 21 -1.95 -6.36 -0.95
N LEU A 22 -1.96 -7.59 -0.41
CA LEU A 22 -0.76 -8.41 -0.29
C LEU A 22 -0.16 -8.68 -1.66
N ALA A 23 -0.98 -9.08 -2.64
CA ALA A 23 -0.51 -9.29 -4.01
C ALA A 23 0.06 -8.01 -4.65
N LEU A 24 -0.53 -6.83 -4.38
CA LEU A 24 0.05 -5.56 -4.81
C LEU A 24 1.43 -5.32 -4.17
N ALA A 25 1.55 -5.54 -2.87
CA ALA A 25 2.79 -5.29 -2.16
C ALA A 25 3.90 -6.27 -2.58
N GLN A 26 3.58 -7.56 -2.74
CA GLN A 26 4.47 -8.58 -3.30
C GLN A 26 4.93 -8.22 -4.70
N CYS A 27 4.03 -7.80 -5.61
CA CYS A 27 4.45 -7.37 -6.95
C CYS A 27 5.45 -6.19 -6.91
N VAL A 28 5.30 -5.27 -5.96
CA VAL A 28 6.25 -4.15 -5.80
C VAL A 28 7.57 -4.60 -5.16
N VAL A 29 7.53 -5.51 -4.18
CA VAL A 29 8.71 -5.90 -3.38
C VAL A 29 9.44 -7.10 -4.00
N ASP A 30 8.76 -8.22 -4.25
CA ASP A 30 9.33 -9.42 -4.90
C ASP A 30 9.62 -9.18 -6.39
N GLN A 31 8.66 -8.63 -7.13
CA GLN A 31 8.82 -8.46 -8.57
C GLN A 31 9.45 -7.13 -8.96
N GLY A 32 9.74 -6.25 -8.00
CA GLY A 32 10.37 -4.95 -8.23
C GLY A 32 9.53 -3.99 -9.07
N TRP A 33 8.20 -4.13 -9.10
CA TRP A 33 7.37 -3.26 -9.92
C TRP A 33 7.40 -1.81 -9.43
N PRO A 34 7.37 -0.83 -10.35
CA PRO A 34 7.18 0.57 -9.99
C PRO A 34 5.82 0.76 -9.31
N LEU A 35 5.77 1.59 -8.26
CA LEU A 35 4.55 1.91 -7.51
C LEU A 35 3.39 2.36 -8.43
N ARG A 36 3.71 3.13 -9.48
CA ARG A 36 2.74 3.57 -10.49
C ARG A 36 2.13 2.40 -11.26
N ARG A 37 2.97 1.48 -11.74
CA ARG A 37 2.53 0.30 -12.49
C ARG A 37 1.67 -0.63 -11.64
N ALA A 38 2.06 -0.84 -10.39
CA ALA A 38 1.26 -1.63 -9.45
C ALA A 38 -0.06 -0.91 -9.13
N ALA A 39 -0.03 0.39 -8.86
CA ALA A 39 -1.23 1.16 -8.57
C ALA A 39 -2.25 1.11 -9.72
N GLU A 40 -1.80 1.26 -10.97
CA GLU A 40 -2.64 1.15 -12.17
C GLU A 40 -3.29 -0.23 -12.31
N ARG A 41 -2.53 -1.31 -12.09
CA ARG A 41 -3.05 -2.68 -12.21
C ARG A 41 -4.11 -3.02 -11.16
N PHE A 42 -3.95 -2.51 -9.95
CA PHE A 42 -4.88 -2.74 -8.83
C PHE A 42 -5.91 -1.62 -8.68
N ASN A 43 -5.99 -0.70 -9.64
CA ASN A 43 -6.92 0.44 -9.67
C ASN A 43 -6.92 1.27 -8.38
N CYS A 44 -5.74 1.52 -7.82
CA CYS A 44 -5.55 2.32 -6.60
C CYS A 44 -4.57 3.47 -6.82
N SER A 45 -4.45 4.37 -5.85
CA SER A 45 -3.48 5.46 -5.91
C SER A 45 -2.06 4.97 -5.59
N THR A 46 -1.05 5.64 -6.17
CA THR A 46 0.38 5.38 -5.88
C THR A 46 0.72 5.51 -4.39
N ALA A 47 0.09 6.45 -3.67
CA ALA A 47 0.25 6.59 -2.22
C ALA A 47 -0.23 5.35 -1.45
N THR A 48 -1.34 4.75 -1.88
CA THR A 48 -1.85 3.49 -1.33
C THR A 48 -0.88 2.35 -1.62
N ALA A 49 -0.39 2.25 -2.87
CA ALA A 49 0.59 1.24 -3.24
C ALA A 49 1.87 1.36 -2.42
N LYS A 50 2.36 2.59 -2.18
CA LYS A 50 3.52 2.87 -1.32
C LYS A 50 3.27 2.39 0.10
N LYS A 51 2.14 2.77 0.71
CA LYS A 51 1.79 2.39 2.08
C LYS A 51 1.75 0.87 2.26
N TRP A 52 1.25 0.13 1.27
CA TRP A 52 1.23 -1.34 1.31
C TRP A 52 2.61 -1.96 1.08
N ALA A 53 3.41 -1.44 0.15
CA ALA A 53 4.78 -1.90 -0.06
C ALA A 53 5.66 -1.65 1.18
N ASP A 54 5.58 -0.46 1.78
CA ASP A 54 6.24 -0.12 3.03
C ASP A 54 5.76 -1.05 4.16
N ARG A 55 4.44 -1.25 4.29
CA ARG A 55 3.90 -2.19 5.28
C ARG A 55 4.40 -3.61 5.05
N TYR A 56 4.46 -4.10 3.82
CA TYR A 56 4.93 -5.45 3.52
C TYR A 56 6.41 -5.62 3.88
N ARG A 57 7.25 -4.62 3.58
CA ARG A 57 8.66 -4.57 4.01
C ARG A 57 8.81 -4.54 5.54
N GLN A 58 7.94 -3.82 6.24
CA GLN A 58 8.01 -3.68 7.71
C GLN A 58 7.40 -4.87 8.46
N THR A 59 6.35 -5.48 7.91
CA THR A 59 5.65 -6.60 8.55
C THR A 59 6.35 -7.93 8.24
N GLY A 60 7.23 -7.96 7.24
CA GLY A 60 8.14 -9.05 7.00
C GLY A 60 7.43 -10.39 6.83
N GLU A 61 6.75 -10.59 5.71
CA GLU A 61 6.87 -11.91 5.08
C GLU A 61 8.18 -11.87 4.28
N ALA A 62 9.26 -12.12 5.00
CA ALA A 62 10.49 -12.69 4.45
C ALA A 62 10.45 -14.19 4.76
#